data_AF-A0A7K3RMK7-F1
#
_entry.id   AF-A0A7K3RMK7-F1
#
_cell.length_a   1.000
_cell.length_b   1.000
_cell.length_c   1.000
_cell.angle_alpha   90.00
_cell.angle_beta   90.00
_cell.angle_gamma   90.00
#
_symmetry.space_group_name_H-M   'P 1'
#
loop_
_entity.id
_entity.type
_entity.pdbx_description
1 polymer ?
#
loop_
_entity_poly.entity_id
_entity_poly.type
_entity_poly.pdbx_seq_one_letter_code
_entity_poly.pdbx_strand_id
1 'polypeptide(L)'
;MATTEALEQYVRELVRQGDVRTLRAVRDRLTSRRTQKAARRAIRFMYDPVGWAREVIDWRDGQGLTAYQADALGLLPKKRRLAIRGPHGLGKTGMAALTVLWFATTRDAAGIDWKVLVTASAWRHLPVYLWPEIHKWVLTLVLLCWAFSRGADRRLARCRGSAAQNPLPQTPERERDPARK
;
A
#
# COMPACT_ATOMS: atom_id res chain seq x y z
N MET A 1 -29.09 11.10 -11.96
CA MET A 1 -28.03 10.08 -11.91
C MET A 1 -28.72 8.74 -12.05
N ALA A 2 -28.31 7.87 -12.99
CA ALA A 2 -28.93 6.54 -13.08
C ALA A 2 -28.69 5.80 -11.75
N THR A 3 -29.76 5.30 -11.14
CA THR A 3 -29.70 4.51 -9.90
C THR A 3 -28.87 3.26 -10.12
N THR A 4 -28.20 2.77 -9.07
CA THR A 4 -27.35 1.56 -9.13
C THR A 4 -28.11 0.37 -9.76
N GLU A 5 -29.39 0.26 -9.44
CA GLU A 5 -30.33 -0.75 -9.96
C GLU A 5 -30.51 -0.68 -11.49
N ALA A 6 -30.64 0.52 -12.06
CA ALA A 6 -30.77 0.70 -13.50
C ALA A 6 -29.50 0.27 -14.25
N LEU A 7 -28.33 0.49 -13.64
CA LEU A 7 -27.04 0.08 -14.22
C LEU A 7 -26.86 -1.44 -14.18
N GLU A 8 -27.31 -2.10 -13.11
CA GLU A 8 -27.29 -3.55 -12.97
C GLU A 8 -28.22 -4.22 -13.98
N GLN A 9 -29.44 -3.72 -14.14
CA GLN A 9 -30.39 -4.22 -15.15
C GLN A 9 -29.83 -4.06 -16.56
N TYR A 10 -29.21 -2.93 -16.86
CA TYR A 10 -28.56 -2.69 -18.15
C TYR A 10 -27.40 -3.66 -18.41
N VAL A 11 -26.53 -3.91 -17.43
CA VAL A 11 -25.43 -4.89 -17.57
C VAL A 11 -25.98 -6.31 -17.76
N ARG A 12 -27.02 -6.71 -17.02
CA ARG A 12 -27.64 -8.03 -17.18
C ARG A 12 -28.22 -8.23 -18.58
N GLU A 13 -28.86 -7.20 -19.13
CA GLU A 13 -29.41 -7.27 -20.49
C GLU A 13 -28.31 -7.38 -21.55
N LEU A 14 -27.22 -6.62 -21.42
CA LEU A 14 -26.07 -6.72 -22.32
C LEU A 14 -25.40 -8.12 -22.28
N VAL A 15 -25.35 -8.75 -21.09
CA VAL A 15 -24.87 -10.12 -20.95
C VAL A 15 -25.81 -11.12 -21.63
N ARG A 16 -27.13 -10.95 -21.49
CA ARG A 16 -28.15 -11.79 -22.14
C ARG A 16 -28.08 -11.70 -23.66
N GLN A 17 -27.81 -10.51 -24.20
CA GLN A 17 -27.69 -10.25 -25.63
C GLN A 17 -26.32 -10.65 -26.21
N GLY A 18 -25.33 -10.97 -25.36
CA GLY A 18 -23.98 -11.35 -25.80
C GLY A 18 -23.15 -10.20 -26.39
N ASP A 19 -23.53 -8.94 -26.14
CA ASP A 19 -22.80 -7.77 -26.67
C ASP A 19 -21.54 -7.46 -25.86
N VAL A 20 -20.48 -8.18 -26.19
CA VAL A 20 -19.17 -8.06 -25.54
C VAL A 20 -18.52 -6.69 -25.80
N ARG A 21 -18.83 -6.02 -26.93
CA ARG A 21 -18.25 -4.72 -27.26
C ARG A 21 -18.80 -3.64 -26.34
N THR A 22 -20.11 -3.60 -26.16
CA THR A 22 -20.75 -2.64 -25.28
C THR A 22 -20.41 -2.91 -23.81
N LEU A 23 -20.31 -4.17 -23.39
CA LEU A 23 -19.81 -4.53 -22.06
C LEU A 23 -18.40 -4.01 -21.79
N ARG A 24 -17.47 -4.13 -22.76
CA ARG A 24 -16.12 -3.56 -22.64
C ARG A 24 -16.16 -2.04 -22.55
N ALA A 25 -16.94 -1.37 -23.40
CA ALA A 25 -17.06 0.09 -23.35
C ALA A 25 -17.62 0.60 -22.01
N VAL A 26 -18.63 -0.09 -21.45
CA VAL A 26 -19.18 0.21 -20.11
C VAL A 26 -18.12 0.01 -19.04
N ARG A 27 -17.41 -1.13 -19.04
CA ARG A 27 -16.29 -1.39 -18.13
C ARG A 27 -15.23 -0.31 -18.22
N ASP A 28 -14.79 0.03 -19.43
CA ASP A 28 -13.73 1.02 -19.66
C ASP A 28 -14.17 2.40 -19.18
N ARG A 29 -15.43 2.80 -19.43
CA ARG A 29 -15.99 4.05 -18.92
C ARG A 29 -16.04 4.10 -17.39
N LEU A 30 -16.47 3.02 -16.74
CA LEU A 30 -16.50 2.92 -15.28
C LEU A 30 -15.08 2.96 -14.71
N THR A 31 -14.15 2.28 -15.36
CA THR A 31 -12.73 2.24 -14.99
C THR A 31 -12.12 3.62 -15.11
N SER A 32 -12.28 4.31 -16.24
CA SER A 32 -11.79 5.68 -16.47
C SER A 32 -12.35 6.69 -15.47
N ARG A 33 -13.66 6.63 -15.15
CA ARG A 33 -14.27 7.48 -14.12
C ARG A 33 -13.67 7.25 -12.74
N ARG A 34 -13.41 5.99 -12.39
CA ARG A 34 -12.79 5.62 -11.12
C ARG A 34 -11.32 6.04 -11.07
N THR A 35 -10.56 5.85 -12.15
CA THR A 35 -9.18 6.34 -12.30
C THR A 35 -9.11 7.85 -12.15
N GLN A 36 -10.05 8.60 -12.75
CA GLN A 36 -10.12 10.06 -12.63
C GLN A 36 -10.44 10.50 -11.18
N LYS A 37 -11.31 9.78 -10.46
CA LYS A 37 -11.59 10.03 -9.04
C LYS A 37 -10.36 9.72 -8.17
N ALA A 38 -9.64 8.65 -8.48
CA ALA A 38 -8.39 8.29 -7.80
C ALA A 38 -7.30 9.34 -8.04
N ALA A 39 -7.11 9.80 -9.27
CA ALA A 39 -6.15 10.85 -9.62
C ALA A 39 -6.44 12.19 -8.91
N ARG A 40 -7.71 12.60 -8.86
CA ARG A 40 -8.12 13.81 -8.09
C ARG A 40 -7.81 13.69 -6.60
N ARG A 41 -7.98 12.49 -6.01
CA ARG A 41 -7.61 12.22 -4.62
C ARG A 41 -6.09 12.14 -4.42
N ALA A 42 -5.35 11.63 -5.41
CA ALA A 42 -3.90 11.51 -5.34
C ALA A 42 -3.20 12.86 -5.13
N ILE A 43 -3.68 13.92 -5.80
CA ILE A 43 -3.15 15.28 -5.61
C ILE A 43 -3.38 15.76 -4.17
N ARG A 44 -4.59 15.55 -3.62
CA ARG A 44 -4.87 15.88 -2.21
C ARG A 44 -3.93 15.11 -1.28
N PHE A 45 -3.86 13.80 -1.46
CA PHE A 45 -3.04 12.93 -0.62
C PHE A 45 -1.55 13.21 -0.73
N MET A 46 -1.07 13.71 -1.87
CA MET A 46 0.33 14.08 -2.05
C MET A 46 0.80 15.16 -1.05
N TYR A 47 -0.11 16.02 -0.58
CA TYR A 47 0.16 17.07 0.42
C TYR A 47 -0.50 16.80 1.78
N ASP A 48 -1.33 15.76 1.89
CA ASP A 48 -2.04 15.37 3.10
C ASP A 48 -1.79 13.88 3.44
N PRO A 49 -0.63 13.55 4.05
CA PRO A 49 -0.30 12.19 4.45
C PRO A 49 -1.22 11.62 5.53
N VAL A 50 -1.78 12.49 6.39
CA VAL A 50 -2.68 12.06 7.46
C VAL A 50 -4.04 11.68 6.88
N GLY A 51 -4.58 12.51 5.99
CA GLY A 51 -5.79 12.20 5.24
C GLY A 51 -5.63 10.95 4.38
N TRP A 52 -4.46 10.78 3.74
CA TRP A 52 -4.14 9.54 3.02
C TRP A 52 -4.23 8.32 3.94
N ALA A 53 -3.55 8.35 5.08
CA ALA A 53 -3.53 7.20 5.99
C ALA A 53 -4.93 6.88 6.55
N ARG A 54 -5.76 7.90 6.84
CA ARG A 54 -7.13 7.70 7.34
C ARG A 54 -8.09 7.15 6.29
N GLU A 55 -7.93 7.54 5.02
CA GLU A 55 -8.88 7.20 3.94
C GLU A 55 -8.45 5.99 3.10
N VAL A 56 -7.14 5.69 3.04
CA VAL A 56 -6.58 4.66 2.15
C VAL A 56 -6.28 3.36 2.89
N ILE A 57 -6.02 3.43 4.18
CA ILE A 57 -5.73 2.26 5.02
C ILE A 57 -7.03 1.81 5.67
N ASP A 58 -7.34 0.52 5.53
CA ASP A 58 -8.44 -0.11 6.25
C ASP A 58 -8.03 -0.40 7.71
N TRP A 59 -8.25 0.57 8.58
CA TRP A 59 -7.98 0.39 10.00
C TRP A 59 -9.02 -0.55 10.62
N ARG A 60 -8.67 -1.82 10.71
CA ARG A 60 -9.50 -2.83 11.38
C ARG A 60 -9.77 -2.43 12.83
N ASP A 61 -10.93 -2.83 13.33
CA ASP A 61 -11.32 -2.72 14.74
C ASP A 61 -11.29 -1.28 15.30
N GLY A 62 -11.60 -0.28 14.45
CA GLY A 62 -11.64 1.13 14.86
C GLY A 62 -10.26 1.69 15.25
N GLN A 63 -9.18 1.00 14.90
CA GLN A 63 -7.83 1.48 15.12
C GLN A 63 -7.54 2.71 14.24
N GLY A 64 -6.39 3.33 14.46
CA GLY A 64 -5.99 4.49 13.70
C GLY A 64 -4.60 4.97 14.06
N LEU A 65 -4.20 6.04 13.39
CA LEU A 65 -3.03 6.80 13.78
C LEU A 65 -3.22 7.39 15.18
N THR A 66 -2.22 7.21 16.04
CA THR A 66 -2.14 7.96 17.29
C THR A 66 -1.88 9.44 17.00
N ALA A 67 -2.21 10.32 17.97
CA ALA A 67 -2.03 11.78 17.81
C ALA A 67 -0.60 12.15 17.40
N TYR A 68 0.41 11.59 18.08
CA TYR A 68 1.81 11.90 17.77
C TYR A 68 2.22 11.44 16.36
N GLN A 69 1.69 10.33 15.88
CA GLN A 69 1.97 9.83 14.52
C GLN A 69 1.31 10.72 13.47
N ALA A 70 0.07 11.17 13.73
CA ALA A 70 -0.62 12.11 12.85
C ALA A 70 0.13 13.44 12.77
N ASP A 71 0.61 13.98 13.90
CA ASP A 71 1.40 15.21 13.93
C ASP A 71 2.72 15.05 13.16
N ALA A 72 3.44 13.96 13.40
CA ALA A 72 4.67 13.64 12.69
C ALA A 72 4.47 13.53 11.17
N LEU A 73 3.46 12.78 10.74
CA LEU A 73 3.14 12.64 9.31
C LEU A 73 2.73 13.99 8.71
N GLY A 74 1.90 14.77 9.40
CA GLY A 74 1.44 16.09 8.94
C GLY A 74 2.56 17.13 8.78
N LEU A 75 3.71 16.92 9.42
CA LEU A 75 4.90 17.76 9.25
C LEU A 75 5.74 17.41 8.03
N LEU A 76 5.66 16.18 7.50
CA LEU A 76 6.46 15.73 6.35
C LEU A 76 6.34 16.63 5.10
N PRO A 77 5.15 17.05 4.64
CA PRO A 77 5.05 17.92 3.47
C PRO A 77 5.53 19.35 3.76
N LYS A 78 5.61 19.76 5.04
CA LYS A 78 5.95 21.12 5.47
C LYS A 78 7.44 21.29 5.77
N LYS A 79 8.14 20.22 6.12
CA LYS A 79 9.54 20.23 6.58
C LYS A 79 10.40 19.34 5.71
N ARG A 80 11.55 19.85 5.26
CA ARG A 80 12.51 19.06 4.46
C ARG A 80 13.19 17.94 5.27
N ARG A 81 13.31 18.12 6.59
CA ARG A 81 13.96 17.17 7.51
C ARG A 81 13.13 17.08 8.77
N LEU A 82 12.83 15.86 9.21
CA LEU A 82 12.09 15.58 10.43
C LEU A 82 12.84 14.51 11.23
N ALA A 83 13.04 14.77 12.52
CA ALA A 83 13.65 13.81 13.45
C ALA A 83 12.65 13.52 14.56
N ILE A 84 12.44 12.23 14.85
CA ILE A 84 11.46 11.78 15.84
C ILE A 84 12.21 10.93 16.86
N ARG A 85 12.16 11.34 18.12
CA ARG A 85 12.71 10.59 19.25
C ARG A 85 11.57 10.10 20.11
N GLY A 86 11.63 8.83 20.52
CA GLY A 86 10.64 8.28 21.44
C GLY A 86 11.04 6.89 21.95
N PRO A 87 10.46 6.46 23.08
CA PRO A 87 10.72 5.16 23.69
C PRO A 87 10.43 3.96 22.77
N HIS A 88 10.94 2.80 23.14
CA HIS A 88 10.65 1.53 22.46
C HIS A 88 9.14 1.23 22.52
N GLY A 89 8.61 0.54 21.50
CA GLY A 89 7.20 0.12 21.47
C GLY A 89 6.19 1.12 20.90
N LEU A 90 6.54 2.38 20.65
CA LEU A 90 5.59 3.38 20.12
C LEU A 90 5.08 3.13 18.69
N GLY A 91 5.65 2.17 17.95
CA GLY A 91 5.29 1.96 16.54
C GLY A 91 6.02 2.89 15.57
N LYS A 92 7.26 3.30 15.92
CA LYS A 92 8.13 4.11 15.04
C LYS A 92 8.34 3.46 13.66
N THR A 93 8.56 2.14 13.65
CA THR A 93 8.72 1.37 12.42
C THR A 93 7.44 1.35 11.58
N GLY A 94 6.27 1.22 12.22
CA GLY A 94 4.98 1.29 11.55
C GLY A 94 4.80 2.64 10.85
N MET A 95 5.06 3.75 11.55
CA MET A 95 5.00 5.09 10.96
C MET A 95 5.99 5.27 9.79
N ALA A 96 7.20 4.70 9.88
CA ALA A 96 8.15 4.70 8.76
C ALA A 96 7.59 3.93 7.55
N ALA A 97 6.99 2.76 7.76
CA ALA A 97 6.33 1.98 6.70
C ALA A 97 5.17 2.75 6.05
N LEU A 98 4.32 3.40 6.86
CA LEU A 98 3.23 4.24 6.35
C LEU A 98 3.75 5.42 5.52
N THR A 99 4.86 6.02 5.93
CA THR A 99 5.50 7.12 5.20
C THR A 99 5.99 6.66 3.82
N VAL A 100 6.66 5.49 3.76
CA VAL A 100 7.11 4.91 2.49
C VAL A 100 5.92 4.63 1.57
N LEU A 101 4.85 4.03 2.10
CA LEU A 101 3.66 3.69 1.32
C LEU A 101 2.89 4.91 0.84
N TRP A 102 2.74 5.92 1.68
CA TRP A 102 2.17 7.20 1.28
C TRP A 102 2.95 7.80 0.11
N PHE A 103 4.27 7.89 0.24
CA PHE A 103 5.11 8.47 -0.80
C PHE A 103 5.01 7.66 -2.10
N ALA A 104 5.17 6.33 -2.01
CA ALA A 104 5.10 5.43 -3.15
C ALA A 104 3.75 5.55 -3.89
N THR A 105 2.64 5.38 -3.18
CA THR A 105 1.31 5.32 -3.80
C THR A 105 0.84 6.66 -4.36
N THR A 106 1.18 7.76 -3.71
CA THR A 106 0.77 9.09 -4.20
C THR A 106 1.58 9.55 -5.41
N ARG A 107 2.88 9.21 -5.48
CA ARG A 107 3.73 9.57 -6.62
C ARG A 107 3.49 8.64 -7.81
N ASP A 108 3.27 7.35 -7.56
CA ASP A 108 2.84 6.39 -8.58
C ASP A 108 1.50 6.80 -9.20
N ALA A 109 0.52 7.17 -8.39
CA ALA A 109 -0.77 7.66 -8.88
C ALA A 109 -0.68 9.00 -9.63
N ALA A 110 0.35 9.81 -9.38
CA ALA A 110 0.63 11.04 -10.11
C ALA A 110 1.44 10.81 -11.40
N GLY A 111 1.95 9.59 -11.63
CA GLY A 111 2.79 9.26 -12.79
C GLY A 111 4.19 9.87 -12.72
N ILE A 112 4.69 10.20 -11.53
CA ILE A 112 6.02 10.79 -11.32
C ILE A 112 7.00 9.65 -11.00
N ASP A 113 8.14 9.57 -11.68
CA ASP A 113 9.18 8.60 -11.29
C ASP A 113 9.76 8.97 -9.91
N TRP A 114 9.88 7.96 -9.05
CA TRP A 114 10.24 8.18 -7.65
C TRP A 114 11.12 7.06 -7.12
N LYS A 115 11.99 7.43 -6.18
CA LYS A 115 12.82 6.48 -5.41
C LYS A 115 12.78 6.87 -3.95
N VAL A 116 12.56 5.88 -3.08
CA VAL A 116 12.62 6.06 -1.63
C VAL A 116 13.84 5.31 -1.12
N LEU A 117 14.77 6.05 -0.52
CA LEU A 117 15.95 5.49 0.12
C LEU A 117 15.63 5.20 1.59
N VAL A 118 15.89 3.98 2.03
CA VAL A 118 15.73 3.56 3.43
C VAL A 118 17.07 3.11 3.97
N THR A 119 17.45 3.64 5.13
CA THR A 119 18.71 3.31 5.79
C THR A 119 18.43 2.94 7.24
N ALA A 120 19.29 2.07 7.79
CA ALA A 120 19.26 1.65 9.17
C ALA A 120 20.68 1.49 9.68
N SER A 121 20.87 1.50 11.00
CA SER A 121 22.18 1.26 11.62
C SER A 121 22.76 -0.11 11.31
N ALA A 122 21.90 -1.12 11.15
CA ALA A 122 22.28 -2.47 10.76
C ALA A 122 21.36 -2.94 9.63
N TRP A 123 21.94 -3.51 8.56
CA TRP A 123 21.20 -3.99 7.39
C TRP A 123 20.03 -4.90 7.77
N ARG A 124 20.25 -5.82 8.73
CA ARG A 124 19.24 -6.76 9.24
C ARG A 124 17.97 -6.10 9.77
N HIS A 125 18.01 -4.83 10.20
CA HIS A 125 16.83 -4.14 10.70
C HIS A 125 15.81 -3.83 9.59
N LEU A 126 16.25 -3.72 8.33
CA LEU A 126 15.36 -3.53 7.20
C LEU A 126 14.49 -4.77 6.94
N PRO A 127 15.04 -5.99 6.69
CA PRO A 127 14.25 -7.20 6.47
C PRO A 127 13.52 -7.69 7.71
N VAL A 128 14.01 -7.42 8.92
CA VAL A 128 13.37 -7.91 10.15
C VAL A 128 12.24 -7.00 10.62
N TYR A 129 12.34 -5.67 10.44
CA TYR A 129 11.36 -4.73 11.01
C TYR A 129 10.61 -3.93 9.95
N LEU A 130 11.33 -3.30 9.02
CA LEU A 130 10.70 -2.36 8.09
C LEU A 130 9.88 -3.08 7.01
N TRP A 131 10.47 -4.05 6.33
CA TRP A 131 9.82 -4.76 5.23
C TRP A 131 8.58 -5.56 5.66
N PRO A 132 8.58 -6.27 6.82
CA PRO A 132 7.38 -6.93 7.31
C PRO A 132 6.24 -5.94 7.59
N GLU A 133 6.53 -4.77 8.17
CA GLU A 133 5.48 -3.76 8.39
C GLU A 133 4.98 -3.15 7.09
N ILE A 134 5.85 -2.90 6.11
CA ILE A 134 5.41 -2.49 4.78
C ILE A 134 4.46 -3.54 4.20
N HIS A 135 4.82 -4.82 4.21
CA HIS A 135 3.98 -5.90 3.69
C HIS A 135 2.63 -6.00 4.41
N LYS A 136 2.64 -5.89 5.75
CA LYS A 136 1.43 -5.87 6.57
C LYS A 136 0.48 -4.77 6.12
N TRP A 137 0.96 -3.52 6.00
CA TRP A 137 0.10 -2.38 5.65
C TRP A 137 -0.34 -2.40 4.19
N VAL A 138 0.52 -2.89 3.28
CA VAL A 138 0.20 -3.10 1.87
C VAL A 138 -1.05 -3.97 1.72
N LEU A 139 -1.12 -5.10 2.43
CA LEU A 139 -2.28 -5.99 2.40
C LEU A 139 -3.58 -5.35 2.94
N THR A 140 -3.45 -4.25 3.68
CA THR A 140 -4.55 -3.50 4.29
C THR A 140 -4.92 -2.24 3.49
N LEU A 141 -4.18 -1.92 2.42
CA LEU A 141 -4.56 -0.82 1.55
C LEU A 141 -5.87 -1.14 0.84
N VAL A 142 -6.87 -0.28 1.02
CA VAL A 142 -8.14 -0.34 0.28
C VAL A 142 -7.88 -0.27 -1.23
N LEU A 143 -6.81 0.43 -1.63
CA LEU A 143 -6.32 0.49 -3.01
C LEU A 143 -5.84 -0.86 -3.55
N LEU A 144 -5.35 -1.78 -2.72
CA LEU A 144 -4.90 -3.10 -3.19
C LEU A 144 -6.04 -4.08 -3.44
N CYS A 145 -7.12 -4.02 -2.65
CA CYS A 145 -8.39 -4.67 -3.03
C CYS A 145 -8.85 -4.21 -4.43
N TRP A 146 -8.53 -2.96 -4.77
CA TRP A 146 -8.92 -2.29 -6.00
C TRP A 146 -7.93 -2.47 -7.18
N ALA A 147 -6.64 -2.63 -6.92
CA ALA A 147 -5.62 -2.97 -7.93
C ALA A 147 -5.61 -4.47 -8.23
N PHE A 148 -5.87 -5.33 -7.23
CA PHE A 148 -6.00 -6.77 -7.39
C PHE A 148 -7.22 -7.15 -8.23
N SER A 149 -8.28 -6.32 -8.26
CA SER A 149 -9.40 -6.51 -9.20
C SER A 149 -9.05 -6.26 -10.67
N ARG A 150 -7.81 -5.82 -10.99
CA ARG A 150 -7.31 -5.73 -12.37
C ARG A 150 -6.71 -7.04 -12.89
N GLY A 151 -6.55 -8.07 -12.05
CA GLY A 151 -5.96 -9.35 -12.45
C GLY A 151 -6.66 -10.51 -11.78
N ALA A 152 -7.56 -11.16 -12.50
CA ALA A 152 -8.03 -12.48 -12.12
C ALA A 152 -6.85 -13.45 -12.10
N ASP A 153 -6.30 -13.76 -10.92
CA ASP A 153 -5.82 -15.10 -10.64
C ASP A 153 -6.15 -15.50 -9.19
N ARG A 154 -6.91 -16.59 -9.07
CA ARG A 154 -7.46 -17.14 -7.81
C ARG A 154 -6.41 -17.89 -6.99
N ARG A 155 -5.13 -17.84 -7.35
CA ARG A 155 -4.08 -18.69 -6.73
C ARG A 155 -3.57 -18.24 -5.36
N LEU A 156 -3.76 -16.99 -4.95
CA LEU A 156 -3.27 -16.53 -3.64
C LEU A 156 -4.27 -16.72 -2.48
N ALA A 157 -5.52 -17.08 -2.77
CA ALA A 157 -6.48 -17.48 -1.72
C ALA A 157 -6.09 -18.80 -1.02
N ARG A 158 -5.16 -19.58 -1.59
CA ARG A 158 -4.66 -20.83 -1.00
C ARG A 158 -3.52 -20.66 0.01
N CYS A 159 -2.96 -19.46 0.17
CA CYS A 159 -1.86 -19.23 1.12
C CYS A 159 -2.33 -18.83 2.53
N ARG A 160 -3.63 -18.98 2.86
CA ARG A 160 -4.13 -18.83 4.25
C ARG A 160 -3.86 -20.06 5.14
N GLY A 161 -3.17 -21.09 4.63
CA GLY A 161 -2.97 -22.35 5.34
C GLY A 161 -1.52 -22.86 5.46
N SER A 162 -0.49 -22.11 5.05
CA SER A 162 0.89 -22.57 5.15
C SER A 162 1.83 -21.46 5.64
N ALA A 163 1.60 -21.00 6.87
CA ALA A 163 2.56 -20.21 7.64
C ALA A 163 3.37 -21.11 8.60
N ALA A 164 3.61 -22.36 8.20
CA ALA A 164 4.46 -23.29 8.93
C ALA A 164 5.43 -23.94 7.94
N GLN A 165 6.73 -23.83 8.26
CA GLN A 165 7.85 -24.55 7.67
C GLN A 165 8.34 -24.03 6.31
N ASN A 166 9.22 -23.03 6.38
CA ASN A 166 10.44 -23.14 5.58
C ASN A 166 11.62 -22.59 6.42
N PRO A 167 12.61 -23.42 6.80
CA PRO A 167 13.77 -22.96 7.54
C PRO A 167 14.61 -22.01 6.68
N LEU A 168 15.15 -20.97 7.32
CA LEU A 168 16.06 -20.02 6.69
C LEU A 168 17.22 -20.76 6.01
N PRO A 169 17.69 -20.30 4.82
CA PRO A 169 18.91 -20.85 4.24
C PRO A 169 20.07 -20.58 5.18
N GLN A 170 20.72 -21.64 5.66
CA GLN A 170 21.95 -21.53 6.42
C GLN A 170 23.03 -20.95 5.50
N THR A 171 23.53 -19.77 5.85
CA THR A 171 24.76 -19.22 5.26
C THR A 171 25.94 -20.09 5.69
N PRO A 172 26.79 -20.58 4.77
CA PRO A 172 28.00 -21.28 5.16
C PRO A 172 28.92 -20.32 5.91
N GLU A 173 29.41 -20.77 7.06
CA GLU A 173 30.43 -20.12 7.87
C GLU A 173 31.63 -19.76 6.99
N ARG A 174 31.90 -18.46 6.81
CA ARG A 174 33.21 -18.00 6.33
C ARG A 174 34.17 -18.04 7.51
N GLU A 175 34.98 -19.08 7.48
CA GLU A 175 36.28 -19.25 8.11
C GLU A 175 37.01 -17.90 8.30
N ARG A 176 37.38 -17.62 9.55
CA ARG A 176 38.19 -16.45 9.92
C ARG A 176 39.62 -16.71 9.46
N ASP A 177 40.11 -15.92 8.53
CA ASP A 177 41.53 -15.88 8.16
C ASP A 177 42.28 -14.99 9.18
N PRO A 178 43.17 -15.54 10.02
CA PRO A 178 43.92 -14.78 11.01
C PRO A 178 45.24 -14.29 10.42
N ALA A 179 45.21 -13.49 9.35
CA ALA A 179 46.43 -12.90 8.80
C ALA A 179 46.17 -11.59 8.03
N ARG A 180 45.98 -10.49 8.77
CA ARG A 180 46.44 -9.17 8.31
C ARG A 180 46.67 -8.23 9.50
N LYS A 181 47.96 -8.00 9.77
CA LYS A 181 48.46 -6.81 10.45
C LYS A 181 48.24 -5.59 9.56
#